data_AF-A0A354V8T3-F1
#
_entry.id   AF-A0A354V8T3-F1
#
_cell.length_a   1.000
_cell.length_b   1.000
_cell.length_c   1.000
_cell.angle_alpha   90.00
_cell.angle_beta   90.00
_cell.angle_gamma   90.00
#
_symmetry.space_group_name_H-M   'P 1'
#
loop_
_entity.id
_entity.type
_entity.pdbx_description
1 polymer ?
#
loop_
_entity_poly.entity_id
_entity_poly.type
_entity_poly.pdbx_seq_one_letter_code
_entity_poly.pdbx_strand_id
1 'polypeptide(L)' 'FVWSLLDNFEWEWGYANRFGLTYVDYPSLRRIPKSSFHWYADLIRTARRR' A
#
# COMPACT_ATOMS: atom_id res chain seq x y z
N PHE A 1 -1.21 8.94 -9.41
CA PHE A 1 -0.30 7.97 -8.77
C PHE A 1 -0.66 7.86 -7.30
N VAL A 2 -0.48 6.70 -6.68
CA VAL A 2 -0.84 6.47 -5.27
C VAL A 2 0.38 6.68 -4.37
N TRP A 3 0.22 7.44 -3.29
CA TRP A 3 1.16 7.43 -2.16
C TRP A 3 0.55 6.52 -1.08
N SER A 4 1.13 5.36 -0.79
CA SER A 4 2.37 4.79 -1.35
C SER A 4 2.18 3.32 -1.69
N LEU A 5 3.18 2.70 -2.29
CA LEU A 5 3.13 1.26 -2.56
C LEU A 5 3.20 0.44 -1.26
N LEU A 6 4.07 0.84 -0.34
CA LEU A 6 4.37 0.14 0.91
C LEU A 6 4.22 1.09 2.10
N ASP A 7 3.75 0.56 3.23
CA ASP A 7 3.93 1.25 4.51
C ASP A 7 5.42 1.53 4.73
N ASN A 8 5.75 2.79 5.02
CA ASN A 8 7.11 3.26 5.09
C ASN A 8 7.28 4.26 6.25
N PHE A 9 8.45 4.91 6.32
CA PHE A 9 8.76 5.89 7.35
C PHE A 9 8.16 7.26 6.99
N GLU A 10 7.27 7.76 7.85
CA GLU A 10 6.50 8.99 7.63
C GLU A 10 7.04 10.14 8.49
N TRP A 11 8.32 10.47 8.32
CA TRP A 11 8.97 11.66 8.89
C TRP A 11 8.75 11.83 10.39
N GLU A 12 8.09 12.91 10.82
CA GLU A 12 7.78 13.23 12.22
C GLU A 12 6.97 12.12 12.91
N TRP A 13 6.24 11.29 12.15
CA TRP A 13 5.40 10.22 12.66
C TRP A 13 6.12 8.87 12.74
N GLY A 14 7.36 8.77 12.25
CA GLY A 14 8.07 7.51 12.16
C GLY A 14 7.24 6.45 11.42
N TYR A 15 7.10 5.26 12.01
CA TYR A 15 6.33 4.15 11.42
C TYR A 15 4.89 4.02 11.96
N ALA A 16 4.40 5.04 12.69
CA ALA A 16 3.06 5.00 13.27
C ALA A 16 1.95 5.10 12.21
N ASN A 17 2.19 5.89 11.15
CA ASN A 17 1.24 6.10 10.06
C ASN A 17 1.51 5.16 8.88
N ARG A 18 0.45 4.63 8.27
CA ARG A 18 0.51 3.51 7.31
C ARG A 18 -0.30 3.78 6.04
N PHE A 19 0.31 4.51 5.10
CA PHE A 19 -0.32 4.93 3.84
C PHE A 19 -0.22 3.92 2.68
N GLY A 20 0.59 2.86 2.83
CA GLY A 20 0.85 1.94 1.74
C GLY A 20 -0.40 1.17 1.31
N LEU A 21 -0.51 0.85 0.02
CA LEU A 21 -1.42 -0.21 -0.44
C LEU A 21 -1.05 -1.57 0.17
N THR A 22 0.22 -1.75 0.54
CA THR A 22 0.75 -2.97 1.14
C THR A 22 1.22 -2.68 2.55
N TYR A 23 0.72 -3.45 3.52
CA TYR A 23 1.24 -3.44 4.87
C TYR A 23 2.62 -4.10 4.91
N VAL A 24 3.54 -3.51 5.68
CA VAL A 24 4.85 -4.10 5.98
C VAL A 24 4.90 -4.45 7.45
N ASP A 25 5.08 -5.74 7.73
CA ASP A 25 5.41 -6.22 9.06
C ASP A 25 6.89 -5.94 9.35
N TYR A 26 7.20 -4.85 10.03
CA TYR A 26 8.59 -4.39 10.17
C TYR A 26 9.56 -5.41 10.81
N PRO A 27 9.17 -6.20 11.82
CA PRO A 27 10.07 -7.19 12.40
C PRO A 27 10.50 -8.28 11.40
N SER A 28 9.59 -8.77 10.55
CA SER A 28 9.86 -9.86 9.60
C SER A 28 10.11 -9.40 8.16
N LEU A 29 9.83 -8.12 7.90
CA LEU A 29 9.71 -7.54 6.56
C LEU A 29 8.70 -8.25 5.66
N ARG A 30 7.73 -9.00 6.20
CA ARG A 30 6.67 -9.61 5.40
C ARG A 30 5.78 -8.52 4.80
N ARG A 31 5.47 -8.65 3.50
CA ARG A 31 4.56 -7.75 2.77
C ARG A 31 3.19 -8.38 2.70
N ILE A 32 2.17 -7.64 3.12
CA ILE A 32 0.79 -8.11 3.19
C ILE A 32 -0.08 -7.11 2.42
N PRO A 33 -0.55 -7.46 1.19
CA PRO A 33 -1.45 -6.60 0.43
C PRO A 33 -2.72 -6.27 1.24
N LYS A 34 -3.08 -4.99 1.32
CA LYS A 34 -4.32 -4.56 1.97
C LYS A 34 -5.50 -4.74 1.00
N SER A 35 -6.73 -4.62 1.50
CA SER A 35 -7.93 -4.60 0.65
C SER A 35 -7.87 -3.50 -0.43
N SER A 36 -7.29 -2.34 -0.10
CA SER A 36 -7.07 -1.24 -1.05
C SER A 36 -6.15 -1.60 -2.20
N PHE A 37 -5.16 -2.49 -2.00
CA PHE A 37 -4.30 -2.99 -3.09
C PHE A 37 -5.13 -3.72 -4.14
N HIS A 38 -5.95 -4.67 -3.71
CA HIS A 38 -6.78 -5.47 -4.61
C HIS A 38 -7.80 -4.59 -5.32
N TRP A 39 -8.46 -3.70 -4.59
CA TRP A 39 -9.39 -2.74 -5.17
C TRP A 39 -8.73 -1.85 -6.24
N TYR A 40 -7.53 -1.31 -5.95
CA TYR A 40 -6.81 -0.45 -6.90
C TYR A 40 -6.33 -1.23 -8.13
N ALA A 41 -5.92 -2.49 -7.97
CA ALA A 41 -5.58 -3.37 -9.08
C ALA A 41 -6.78 -3.64 -9.99
N ASP A 42 -7.96 -3.90 -9.42
CA ASP A 42 -9.20 -4.13 -10.16
C ASP A 42 -9.70 -2.85 -10.86
N LEU A 43 -9.54 -1.69 -10.23
CA LEU A 43 -9.79 -0.39 -10.84
C LEU A 43 -8.95 -0.20 -12.09
N ILE A 44 -7.63 -0.42 -12.00
CA ILE A 44 -6.71 -0.34 -13.15
C ILE A 44 -7.11 -1.33 -14.24
N ARG A 45 -7.40 -2.58 -13.87
CA ARG A 45 -7.81 -3.61 -14.84
C ARG A 45 -9.09 -3.21 -15.57
N THR A 46 -10.06 -2.65 -14.87
CA THR A 46 -11.32 -2.17 -15.45
C THR A 46 -11.09 -0.98 -16.36
N ALA A 47 -10.26 -0.01 -15.95
CA ALA A 47 -9.93 1.16 -16.75
C ALA A 47 -9.21 0.78 -18.06
N ARG A 48 -8.38 -0.27 -18.06
CA ARG A 48 -7.67 -0.75 -19.26
C ARG A 48 -8.53 -1.53 -20.25
N ARG A 49 -9.73 -1.96 -19.84
CA ARG A 49 -10.69 -2.68 -20.70
C ARG A 49 -11.69 -1.73 -21.38
N ARG A 50 -11.67 -0.46 -21.01
CA ARG A 50 -12.41 0.62 -21.68
C ARG A 50 -11.50 1.27 -22.72
#